data_AF-A0A9E5N8T7-F1
#
_entry.id   AF-A0A9E5N8T7-F1
#
_cell.length_a   1.000
_cell.length_b   1.000
_cell.length_c   1.000
_cell.angle_alpha   90.00
_cell.angle_beta   90.00
_cell.angle_gamma   90.00
#
_symmetry.space_group_name_H-M   'P 1'
#
loop_
_entity.id
_entity.type
_entity.pdbx_description
1 polymer ?
#
loop_
_entity_poly.entity_id
_entity_poly.type
_entity_poly.pdbx_seq_one_letter_code
_entity_poly.pdbx_strand_id
1 'polypeptide(L)' 'MSTARNSVDKKLLEILEEAIEREQLSQQRYALGASLAIDPEVKEMFLRLVEDEMNHERILRGRLVALKERQGS' A
#
# COMPACT_ATOMS: atom_id res chain seq x y z
N MET A 1 20.14 -17.56 -17.82
CA MET A 1 19.92 -16.39 -16.93
C MET A 1 18.49 -15.83 -16.95
N SER A 2 17.63 -16.18 -17.93
CA SER A 2 16.26 -15.63 -18.05
C SER A 2 15.26 -16.10 -16.98
N THR A 3 15.34 -17.36 -16.54
CA THR A 3 14.37 -17.97 -15.60
C THR A 3 14.44 -17.40 -14.18
N ALA A 4 15.64 -17.09 -13.69
CA ALA A 4 15.84 -16.52 -12.35
C ALA A 4 15.32 -15.08 -12.23
N ARG A 5 15.35 -14.31 -13.32
CA ARG A 5 14.80 -12.94 -13.32
C ARG A 5 13.27 -12.96 -13.24
N ASN A 6 12.62 -13.83 -14.03
CA ASN A 6 11.17 -13.98 -14.00
C ASN A 6 10.66 -14.45 -12.62
N SER A 7 11.39 -15.32 -11.93
CA SER A 7 11.00 -15.76 -10.58
C SER A 7 11.12 -14.65 -9.53
N VAL A 8 12.14 -13.80 -9.64
CA VAL A 8 12.31 -12.63 -8.76
C VAL A 8 11.19 -11.62 -9.02
N ASP A 9 10.91 -11.30 -10.27
CA ASP A 9 9.86 -10.32 -10.62
C ASP A 9 8.48 -10.80 -10.15
N LYS A 10 8.18 -12.10 -10.28
CA LYS A 10 6.94 -12.68 -9.74
C LYS A 10 6.85 -12.49 -8.23
N LYS A 11 7.93 -12.75 -7.49
CA LYS A 11 7.95 -12.58 -6.04
C LYS A 11 7.81 -11.12 -5.62
N LEU A 12 8.39 -10.19 -6.39
CA LEU A 12 8.22 -8.76 -6.17
C LEU A 12 6.78 -8.29 -6.42
N LEU A 13 6.10 -8.84 -7.43
CA LEU A 13 4.67 -8.57 -7.65
C LEU A 13 3.82 -9.03 -6.46
N GLU A 14 4.04 -10.25 -5.98
CA GLU A 14 3.33 -10.79 -4.80
C GLU A 14 3.54 -9.90 -3.55
N ILE A 15 4.78 -9.44 -3.31
CA ILE A 15 5.10 -8.53 -2.21
C ILE A 15 4.39 -7.18 -2.35
N LEU A 16 4.35 -6.62 -3.57
CA LEU A 16 3.69 -5.34 -3.82
C LEU A 16 2.17 -5.44 -3.65
N GLU A 17 1.56 -6.54 -4.08
CA GLU A 17 0.13 -6.80 -3.89
C GLU A 17 -0.22 -6.92 -2.40
N GLU A 18 0.55 -7.71 -1.65
CA GLU A 18 0.37 -7.85 -0.20
C GLU A 18 0.59 -6.52 0.55
N ALA A 19 1.58 -5.72 0.12
CA ALA A 19 1.82 -4.40 0.71
C ALA A 19 0.63 -3.46 0.49
N ILE A 20 0.05 -3.43 -0.73
CA ILE A 20 -1.14 -2.63 -1.04
C ILE A 20 -2.33 -3.04 -0.16
N GLU A 21 -2.57 -4.34 0.02
CA GLU A 21 -3.63 -4.83 0.91
C GLU A 21 -3.42 -4.37 2.36
N ARG A 22 -2.17 -4.35 2.83
CA ARG A 22 -1.84 -3.83 4.16
C ARG A 22 -2.10 -2.33 4.28
N GLU A 23 -1.74 -1.52 3.29
CA GLU A 23 -2.04 -0.08 3.30
C GLU A 23 -3.55 0.17 3.39
N GLN A 24 -4.35 -0.57 2.62
CA GLN A 24 -5.80 -0.45 2.64
C GLN A 24 -6.40 -0.83 3.99
N LEU A 25 -5.87 -1.87 4.64
CA LEU A 25 -6.28 -2.28 5.97
C LEU A 25 -5.88 -1.24 7.03
N SER A 26 -4.69 -0.64 6.92
CA SER A 26 -4.26 0.45 7.80
C SER A 26 -5.16 1.67 7.67
N GLN A 27 -5.49 2.10 6.44
CA GLN A 27 -6.44 3.18 6.19
C GLN A 27 -7.78 2.94 6.90
N GLN A 28 -8.35 1.73 6.77
CA GLN A 28 -9.61 1.39 7.44
C GLN A 28 -9.50 1.45 8.96
N ARG A 29 -8.40 0.95 9.53
CA ARG A 29 -8.14 0.96 10.98
C ARG A 29 -7.99 2.39 11.51
N TYR A 30 -7.24 3.24 10.81
CA TYR A 30 -7.04 4.63 11.22
C TYR A 30 -8.32 5.47 11.04
N ALA A 31 -9.10 5.23 9.98
CA ALA A 31 -10.41 5.85 9.82
C ALA A 31 -11.36 5.47 10.97
N LEU A 32 -11.37 4.20 11.39
CA LEU A 32 -12.11 3.77 12.57
C LEU A 32 -11.58 4.45 13.83
N GLY A 33 -10.26 4.53 14.02
CA GLY A 33 -9.63 5.28 15.12
C GLY A 33 -10.08 6.74 15.19
N ALA A 34 -10.07 7.45 14.06
CA ALA A 34 -10.55 8.83 13.95
C ALA A 34 -12.04 8.97 14.30
N SER A 35 -12.87 7.98 13.96
CA SER A 35 -14.30 7.99 14.29
C SER A 35 -14.61 7.76 15.77
N LEU A 36 -13.71 7.09 16.49
CA LEU A 36 -13.85 6.76 17.91
C LEU A 36 -13.16 7.79 18.82
N ALA A 37 -12.28 8.62 18.28
CA ALA A 37 -11.55 9.63 19.03
C ALA A 37 -12.47 10.77 19.50
N ILE A 38 -12.48 11.00 20.81
CA ILE A 38 -13.19 12.13 21.45
C ILE A 38 -12.32 13.39 21.41
N ASP A 39 -11.02 13.22 21.63
CA ASP A 39 -10.05 14.31 21.59
C ASP A 39 -9.79 14.76 20.14
N PRO A 40 -9.96 16.07 19.82
CA PRO A 40 -9.74 16.59 18.47
C PRO A 40 -8.32 16.38 17.93
N GLU A 41 -7.28 16.46 18.77
CA GLU A 41 -5.90 16.28 18.34
C GLU A 41 -5.62 14.80 18.00
N VAL A 42 -6.20 13.88 18.77
CA VAL A 42 -6.11 12.43 18.48
C VAL A 42 -6.85 12.08 17.19
N LYS A 43 -8.02 12.69 16.95
CA LYS A 43 -8.76 12.53 15.70
C LYS A 43 -7.94 13.01 14.51
N GLU A 44 -7.36 14.21 14.60
CA GLU A 44 -6.53 14.79 13.55
C GLU A 44 -5.27 13.95 13.28
N MET A 45 -4.65 13.40 14.32
CA MET A 45 -3.54 12.46 14.16
C MET A 45 -3.96 11.23 13.34
N PHE A 46 -5.09 10.60 13.64
CA PHE A 46 -5.56 9.44 12.85
C PHE A 46 -5.91 9.81 11.41
N LEU A 47 -6.51 10.98 11.17
CA LEU A 47 -6.81 11.44 9.82
C LEU A 47 -5.55 11.63 8.98
N ARG A 48 -4.48 12.22 9.56
CA ARG A 48 -3.17 12.32 8.89
C ARG A 48 -2.58 10.95 8.56
N LEU A 49 -2.72 9.97 9.46
CA LEU A 49 -2.28 8.60 9.17
C LEU A 49 -3.05 7.98 7.99
N VAL A 50 -4.36 8.24 7.86
CA VAL A 50 -5.11 7.78 6.68
C VAL A 50 -4.53 8.37 5.39
N GLU A 51 -4.21 9.67 5.37
CA GLU A 51 -3.60 10.34 4.21
C GLU A 51 -2.21 9.77 3.87
N ASP A 52 -1.40 9.47 4.88
CA ASP A 52 -0.09 8.84 4.71
C ASP A 52 -0.21 7.46 4.04
N GLU A 53 -1.10 6.60 4.53
CA GLU A 53 -1.29 5.26 3.96
C GLU A 53 -1.91 5.30 2.55
N MET A 54 -2.76 6.30 2.24
CA MET A 54 -3.24 6.53 0.87
C MET A 54 -2.08 6.91 -0.07
N ASN A 55 -1.13 7.71 0.40
CA ASN A 55 0.07 8.07 -0.35
C ASN A 55 0.99 6.86 -0.57
N HIS A 56 1.17 6.02 0.46
CA HIS A 56 1.92 4.77 0.35
C HIS A 56 1.27 3.83 -0.68
N GLU A 57 -0.06 3.61 -0.61
CA GLU A 57 -0.80 2.80 -1.57
C GLU A 57 -0.57 3.29 -3.02
N ARG A 58 -0.66 4.60 -3.25
CA ARG A 58 -0.46 5.19 -4.58
C ARG A 58 0.94 4.91 -5.12
N ILE A 59 1.98 5.02 -4.28
CA ILE A 59 3.37 4.73 -4.67
C ILE A 59 3.52 3.25 -5.02
N LEU A 60 3.00 2.35 -4.19
CA LEU A 60 3.07 0.90 -4.40
C LEU A 60 2.36 0.48 -5.68
N ARG A 61 1.14 1.00 -5.92
CA ARG A 61 0.39 0.76 -7.17
C ARG A 61 1.16 1.21 -8.40
N GLY A 62 1.81 2.37 -8.34
CA GLY A 62 2.67 2.85 -9.43
C GLY A 62 3.82 1.89 -9.74
N ARG A 63 4.44 1.29 -8.71
CA ARG A 63 5.49 0.28 -8.89
C ARG A 63 4.95 -1.05 -9.42
N LEU A 64 3.77 -1.47 -8.96
CA LEU A 64 3.11 -2.68 -9.42
C LEU A 64 2.82 -2.63 -10.92
N VAL A 65 2.22 -1.52 -11.39
CA VAL A 65 1.92 -1.31 -12.82
C VAL A 65 3.20 -1.38 -13.65
N ALA A 66 4.23 -0.61 -13.27
CA ALA A 66 5.49 -0.58 -13.99
C ALA A 66 6.21 -1.95 -14.03
N LEU A 67 6.02 -2.81 -13.02
CA LEU A 67 6.58 -4.17 -13.03
C LEU A 67 5.75 -5.15 -13.87
N LYS A 68 4.42 -5.04 -13.86
CA LYS A 68 3.52 -5.84 -14.72
C LYS A 68 3.75 -5.58 -16.21
N GLU A 69 3.91 -4.31 -16.59
CA GLU A 69 4.21 -3.93 -17.99
C GLU A 69 5.54 -4.52 -18.48
N ARG A 70 6.54 -4.62 -17.60
CA ARG A 70 7.84 -5.23 -17.88
C ARG A 70 7.79 -6.76 -17.99
N GLN A 71 6.86 -7.44 -17.32
CA GLN A 71 6.66 -8.88 -17.46
C GLN A 71 5.81 -9.27 -18.68
N GLY A 72 4.92 -8.37 -19.13
CA GLY A 72 4.06 -8.58 -20.29
C GLY A 72 4.70 -8.22 -21.64
N SER A 73 5.92 -7.69 -21.64
CA SER A 73 6.74 -7.38 -22.83
C SER A 73 7.85 -8.42 -22.99
#